data_AF-A0AAE0TI24-F1
#
_entry.id   AF-A0AAE0TI24-F1
#
_cell.length_a   1.000
_cell.length_b   1.000
_cell.length_c   1.000
_cell.angle_alpha   90.00
_cell.angle_beta   90.00
_cell.angle_gamma   90.00
#
_symmetry.space_group_name_H-M   'P 1'
#
loop_
_entity.id
_entity.type
_entity.pdbx_description
1 polymer ?
#
loop_
_entity_poly.entity_id
_entity_poly.type
_entity_poly.pdbx_seq_one_letter_code
_entity_poly.pdbx_strand_id
1 'polypeptide(L)'
;MDQRQALIWVNQNIRSFGGDPSNVTLFGQSAGAQSTLIHVMSSKSAPYFQKAIIESAPISIPYKKTVDALVLADTIADLLNCQLRDAKCLRSKTAEEIVIAQTLARSKFTSLKLLELFEPLGPRVDGDEVHMEPIDALHEGKFRDIPIMLGTVTEEARIYVFEAWTKSVKSSTAAAILLATYPAHYLQIIDKYPMVNKTDARDDLVQIGTDFIFTCSARYAMDNFAKFNKNPTFRYEFDHAFSFNGGWENFTACDHHVCHGSELIYVFHTARQGGYILTSDEEALSKSMIIYWSNFAATSDPNKGLHTGEKIWPRYYSGQPQKVMYFMTPENKIVENFRKTYCDFWDRIGYSA
;
A
#
# COMPACT_ATOMS: atom_id res chain seq x y z
N MET A 1 -12.34 13.13 -2.14
CA MET A 1 -13.52 13.82 -1.56
C MET A 1 -14.65 12.86 -1.20
N ASP A 2 -15.02 11.93 -2.08
CA ASP A 2 -16.14 10.99 -1.85
C ASP A 2 -16.00 10.17 -0.56
N GLN A 3 -14.80 9.63 -0.30
CA GLN A 3 -14.49 8.91 0.93
C GLN A 3 -14.71 9.78 2.18
N ARG A 4 -14.37 11.07 2.14
CA ARG A 4 -14.68 12.01 3.24
C ARG A 4 -16.17 12.20 3.42
N GLN A 5 -16.95 12.24 2.33
CA GLN A 5 -18.41 12.33 2.43
C GLN A 5 -19.02 11.07 3.07
N ALA A 6 -18.46 9.89 2.78
CA ALA A 6 -18.83 8.66 3.48
C ALA A 6 -18.48 8.72 4.97
N LEU A 7 -17.30 9.24 5.33
CA LEU A 7 -16.91 9.45 6.74
C LEU A 7 -17.85 10.42 7.47
N ILE A 8 -18.27 11.51 6.82
CA ILE A 8 -19.28 12.45 7.34
C ILE A 8 -20.60 11.72 7.58
N TRP A 9 -21.05 10.91 6.61
CA TRP A 9 -22.27 10.14 6.75
C TRP A 9 -22.20 9.16 7.92
N VAL A 10 -21.09 8.41 8.06
CA VAL A 10 -20.87 7.50 9.20
C VAL A 10 -20.95 8.29 10.50
N ASN A 11 -20.22 9.40 10.60
CA ASN A 11 -20.22 10.21 11.81
C ASN A 11 -21.62 10.72 12.19
N GLN A 12 -22.45 11.07 11.21
CA GLN A 12 -23.80 11.60 11.42
C GLN A 12 -24.86 10.50 11.68
N ASN A 13 -24.68 9.29 11.15
CA ASN A 13 -25.76 8.30 11.07
C ASN A 13 -25.46 6.98 11.78
N ILE A 14 -24.19 6.64 12.06
CA ILE A 14 -23.85 5.28 12.53
C ILE A 14 -24.46 4.92 13.89
N ARG A 15 -24.81 5.93 14.71
CA ARG A 15 -25.54 5.71 15.98
C ARG A 15 -26.85 4.97 15.77
N SER A 16 -27.57 5.22 14.67
CA SER A 16 -28.83 4.54 14.35
C SER A 16 -28.66 3.06 14.03
N PHE A 17 -27.42 2.63 13.73
CA PHE A 17 -27.05 1.24 13.48
C PHE A 17 -26.37 0.60 14.70
N GLY A 18 -26.33 1.29 15.84
CA GLY A 18 -25.66 0.83 17.06
C GLY A 18 -24.15 1.07 17.11
N GLY A 19 -23.58 1.78 16.13
CA GLY A 19 -22.15 2.14 16.14
C GLY A 19 -21.86 3.43 16.92
N ASP A 20 -20.59 3.62 17.28
CA ASP A 20 -20.12 4.80 17.99
C ASP A 20 -19.34 5.73 17.04
N PRO A 21 -19.88 6.93 16.67
CA PRO A 21 -19.19 7.87 15.79
C PRO A 21 -17.98 8.53 16.45
N SER A 22 -17.78 8.37 17.76
CA SER A 22 -16.58 8.82 18.47
C SER A 22 -15.47 7.77 18.51
N ASN A 23 -15.73 6.57 17.99
CA ASN A 23 -14.78 5.46 17.96
C ASN A 23 -14.74 4.81 16.58
N VAL A 24 -14.33 5.58 15.57
CA VAL A 24 -14.25 5.12 14.17
C VAL A 24 -12.80 4.83 13.79
N THR A 25 -12.57 3.63 13.25
CA THR A 25 -11.28 3.23 12.67
C THR A 25 -11.39 3.26 11.15
N LEU A 26 -10.55 4.07 10.49
CA LEU A 26 -10.42 4.05 9.05
C LEU A 26 -9.35 3.03 8.68
N PHE A 27 -9.69 2.07 7.83
CA PHE A 27 -8.76 1.04 7.36
C PHE A 27 -8.85 0.88 5.85
N GLY A 28 -7.74 0.51 5.23
CA GLY A 28 -7.70 0.22 3.81
C GLY A 28 -6.42 -0.46 3.41
N GLN A 29 -6.49 -1.11 2.25
CA GLN A 29 -5.39 -1.83 1.63
C GLN A 29 -4.99 -1.16 0.30
N SER A 30 -3.71 -1.17 -0.06
CA SER A 30 -3.19 -0.60 -1.32
C SER A 30 -3.54 0.87 -1.52
N ALA A 31 -4.17 1.24 -2.63
CA ALA A 31 -4.74 2.57 -2.87
C ALA A 31 -5.75 3.02 -1.78
N GLY A 32 -6.41 2.08 -1.10
CA GLY A 32 -7.23 2.35 0.09
C GLY A 32 -6.39 2.70 1.32
N ALA A 33 -5.20 2.11 1.46
CA ALA A 33 -4.23 2.46 2.49
C ALA A 33 -3.57 3.82 2.20
N GLN A 34 -3.26 4.09 0.94
CA GLN A 34 -2.81 5.40 0.45
C GLN A 34 -3.89 6.48 0.73
N SER A 35 -5.16 6.16 0.46
CA SER A 35 -6.31 7.01 0.79
C SER A 35 -6.42 7.25 2.31
N THR A 36 -6.21 6.21 3.11
CA THR A 36 -6.17 6.31 4.58
C THR A 36 -5.06 7.25 5.03
N LEU A 37 -3.86 7.15 4.43
CA LEU A 37 -2.74 8.04 4.71
C LEU A 37 -3.06 9.50 4.38
N ILE A 38 -3.70 9.77 3.23
CA ILE A 38 -4.19 11.11 2.86
C ILE A 38 -5.16 11.64 3.91
N HIS A 39 -6.11 10.82 4.37
CA HIS A 39 -7.06 11.22 5.40
C HIS A 39 -6.39 11.48 6.76
N VAL A 40 -5.35 10.72 7.11
CA VAL A 40 -4.51 10.96 8.30
C VAL A 40 -3.76 12.29 8.22
N MET A 41 -3.40 12.74 7.02
CA MET A 41 -2.74 14.03 6.78
C MET A 41 -3.72 15.20 6.56
N SER A 42 -4.99 14.91 6.27
CA SER A 42 -5.99 15.93 5.94
C SER A 42 -6.70 16.47 7.17
N SER A 43 -6.57 17.77 7.42
CA SER A 43 -7.32 18.48 8.48
C SER A 43 -8.83 18.42 8.25
N LYS A 44 -9.27 18.39 6.99
CA LYS A 44 -10.69 18.29 6.61
C LYS A 44 -11.33 16.95 6.99
N SER A 45 -10.55 15.88 7.08
CA SER A 45 -11.04 14.55 7.50
C SER A 45 -10.87 14.29 8.99
N ALA A 46 -10.12 15.13 9.70
CA ALA A 46 -9.76 14.92 11.10
C ALA A 46 -10.94 14.64 12.05
N PRO A 47 -12.10 15.30 11.94
CA PRO A 47 -13.18 15.07 12.89
C PRO A 47 -13.85 13.69 12.81
N TYR A 48 -13.67 12.94 11.71
CA TYR A 48 -14.57 11.84 11.36
C TYR A 48 -14.01 10.43 11.64
N PHE A 49 -12.77 10.32 12.12
CA PHE A 49 -12.18 9.05 12.52
C PHE A 49 -11.09 9.26 13.59
N GLN A 50 -10.84 8.22 14.40
CA GLN A 50 -9.98 8.29 15.57
C GLN A 50 -8.77 7.36 15.48
N LYS A 51 -8.78 6.37 14.58
CA LYS A 51 -7.72 5.37 14.42
C LYS A 51 -7.52 5.03 12.95
N ALA A 52 -6.31 4.60 12.59
CA ALA A 52 -6.01 4.17 11.23
C ALA A 52 -5.35 2.79 11.17
N ILE A 53 -5.72 1.99 10.16
CA ILE A 53 -5.00 0.78 9.76
C ILE A 53 -4.60 0.93 8.29
N ILE A 54 -3.30 0.80 8.00
CA ILE A 54 -2.69 1.07 6.70
C ILE A 54 -2.04 -0.21 6.18
N GLU A 55 -2.71 -0.91 5.27
CA GLU A 55 -2.29 -2.22 4.78
C GLU A 55 -1.67 -2.09 3.39
N SER A 56 -0.37 -2.36 3.25
CA SER A 56 0.32 -2.35 1.96
C SER A 56 0.20 -1.03 1.18
N ALA A 57 0.37 0.12 1.86
CA ALA A 57 0.38 1.41 1.18
C ALA A 57 1.64 1.58 0.30
N PRO A 58 1.50 2.00 -0.98
CA PRO A 58 2.63 2.31 -1.85
C PRO A 58 3.22 3.71 -1.53
N ILE A 59 3.83 3.87 -0.36
CA ILE A 59 4.16 5.19 0.24
C ILE A 59 5.21 5.97 -0.58
N SER A 60 6.13 5.29 -1.24
CA SER A 60 7.20 5.93 -2.03
C SER A 60 6.82 6.18 -3.49
N ILE A 61 5.60 5.81 -3.93
CA ILE A 61 5.10 6.23 -5.23
C ILE A 61 4.75 7.72 -5.15
N PRO A 62 5.40 8.58 -5.95
CA PRO A 62 5.13 10.01 -5.90
C PRO A 62 3.73 10.30 -6.39
N TYR A 63 3.05 11.22 -5.71
CA TYR A 63 1.77 11.71 -6.17
C TYR A 63 1.95 12.56 -7.41
N LYS A 64 0.86 12.69 -8.18
CA LYS A 64 0.93 13.43 -9.43
C LYS A 64 1.15 14.91 -9.15
N LYS A 65 2.08 15.53 -9.88
CA LYS A 65 2.14 16.99 -9.97
C LYS A 65 1.08 17.47 -10.95
N THR A 66 0.73 18.74 -10.83
CA THR A 66 -0.23 19.41 -11.72
C THR A 66 0.10 19.19 -13.19
N VAL A 67 1.38 19.37 -13.56
CA VAL A 67 1.82 19.26 -14.95
C VAL A 67 1.66 17.85 -15.49
N ASP A 68 2.07 16.82 -14.73
CA ASP A 68 2.00 15.42 -15.15
C ASP A 68 0.53 14.98 -15.33
N ALA A 69 -0.34 15.40 -14.40
CA ALA A 69 -1.78 15.15 -14.49
C ALA A 69 -2.42 15.82 -15.72
N LEU A 70 -1.98 17.04 -16.07
CA LEU A 70 -2.48 17.75 -17.25
C LEU A 70 -2.05 17.08 -18.56
N VAL A 71 -0.82 16.57 -18.65
CA VAL A 71 -0.35 15.83 -19.84
C VAL A 71 -1.19 14.58 -20.09
N LEU A 72 -1.47 13.81 -19.03
CA LEU A 72 -2.33 12.63 -19.14
C LEU A 72 -3.78 13.03 -19.50
N ALA A 73 -4.31 14.07 -18.85
CA ALA A 73 -5.66 14.55 -19.12
C ALA A 73 -5.83 15.07 -20.55
N ASP A 74 -4.81 15.74 -21.10
CA ASP A 74 -4.79 16.22 -22.49
C ASP A 74 -4.84 15.05 -23.48
N THR A 75 -4.02 14.02 -23.23
CA THR A 75 -4.02 12.79 -24.04
C THR A 75 -5.39 12.09 -24.02
N ILE A 76 -6.04 12.03 -22.85
CA ILE A 76 -7.39 11.46 -22.71
C ILE A 76 -8.41 12.32 -23.45
N ALA A 77 -8.34 13.65 -23.33
CA ALA A 77 -9.26 14.55 -24.02
C ALA A 77 -9.16 14.40 -25.54
N ASP A 78 -7.95 14.34 -26.09
CA ASP A 78 -7.69 14.12 -27.50
C ASP A 78 -8.29 12.78 -27.99
N LEU A 79 -8.11 11.71 -27.23
CA LEU A 79 -8.69 10.39 -27.53
C LEU A 79 -10.22 10.40 -27.52
N LEU A 80 -10.83 11.31 -26.76
CA LEU A 80 -12.28 11.52 -26.73
C LEU A 80 -12.77 12.49 -27.82
N ASN A 81 -11.88 13.03 -28.66
CA ASN A 81 -12.16 14.13 -29.58
C ASN A 81 -12.73 15.36 -28.85
N CYS A 82 -12.19 15.66 -27.67
CA CYS A 82 -12.51 16.84 -26.86
C CYS A 82 -11.25 17.68 -26.64
N GLN A 83 -11.43 18.95 -26.31
CA GLN A 83 -10.33 19.77 -25.78
C GLN A 83 -10.25 19.61 -24.26
N LEU A 84 -9.05 19.63 -23.69
CA LEU A 84 -8.81 19.50 -22.25
C LEU A 84 -9.69 20.43 -21.39
N ARG A 85 -9.92 21.66 -21.86
CA ARG A 85 -10.71 22.67 -21.14
C ARG A 85 -12.20 22.68 -21.51
N ASP A 86 -12.64 21.84 -22.45
CA ASP A 86 -14.04 21.71 -22.83
C ASP A 86 -14.75 20.71 -21.92
N ALA A 87 -15.11 21.17 -20.72
CA ALA A 87 -15.85 20.37 -19.76
C ALA A 87 -17.22 19.93 -20.29
N LYS A 88 -17.83 20.63 -21.26
CA LYS A 88 -19.11 20.25 -21.84
C LYS A 88 -18.93 19.03 -22.75
N CYS A 89 -17.91 19.03 -23.60
CA CYS A 89 -17.55 17.88 -24.43
C CYS A 89 -17.17 16.67 -23.56
N LEU A 90 -16.30 16.85 -22.57
CA LEU A 90 -15.87 15.76 -21.70
C LEU A 90 -17.04 15.11 -20.94
N ARG A 91 -17.99 15.93 -20.45
CA ARG A 91 -19.19 15.44 -19.74
C ARG A 91 -20.26 14.86 -20.67
N SER A 92 -20.19 15.09 -21.99
CA SER A 92 -21.10 14.47 -22.93
C SER A 92 -20.70 13.05 -23.32
N LYS A 93 -19.48 12.62 -22.95
CA LYS A 93 -18.99 11.26 -23.21
C LYS A 93 -19.60 10.27 -22.23
N THR A 94 -19.78 9.05 -22.72
CA THR A 94 -20.20 7.91 -21.91
C THR A 94 -19.06 7.45 -21.01
N ALA A 95 -19.40 6.75 -19.92
CA ALA A 95 -18.39 6.15 -19.05
C ALA A 95 -17.49 5.16 -19.80
N GLU A 96 -18.05 4.39 -20.74
CA GLU A 96 -17.30 3.43 -21.56
C GLU A 96 -16.25 4.13 -22.44
N GLU A 97 -16.63 5.21 -23.13
CA GLU A 97 -15.68 6.00 -23.94
C GLU A 97 -14.53 6.54 -23.08
N ILE A 98 -14.83 7.03 -21.88
CA ILE A 98 -13.82 7.55 -20.94
C ILE A 98 -12.86 6.44 -20.50
N VAL A 99 -13.36 5.27 -20.13
CA VAL A 99 -12.54 4.12 -19.70
C VAL A 99 -11.64 3.61 -20.84
N ILE A 100 -12.18 3.54 -22.06
CA ILE A 100 -11.39 3.18 -23.25
C ILE A 100 -10.29 4.21 -23.49
N ALA A 101 -10.61 5.51 -23.43
CA ALA A 101 -9.64 6.58 -23.61
C ALA A 101 -8.54 6.54 -22.53
N GLN A 102 -8.88 6.29 -21.27
CA GLN A 102 -7.92 6.12 -20.18
C GLN A 102 -6.96 4.95 -20.43
N THR A 103 -7.50 3.80 -20.87
CA THR A 103 -6.71 2.60 -21.18
C THR A 103 -5.73 2.86 -22.32
N LEU A 104 -6.20 3.52 -23.40
CA LEU A 104 -5.36 3.89 -24.54
C LEU A 104 -4.34 4.98 -24.18
N ALA A 105 -4.69 5.91 -23.29
CA ALA A 105 -3.75 6.92 -22.83
C ALA A 105 -2.58 6.28 -22.06
N ARG A 106 -2.84 5.24 -21.26
CA ARG A 106 -1.80 4.51 -20.52
C ARG A 106 -0.73 3.90 -21.44
N SER A 107 -1.12 3.37 -22.60
CA SER A 107 -0.16 2.80 -23.56
C SER A 107 0.62 3.86 -24.35
N LYS A 108 0.05 5.06 -24.49
CA LYS A 108 0.71 6.23 -25.11
C LYS A 108 1.59 7.00 -24.13
N PHE A 109 1.37 6.84 -22.83
CA PHE A 109 2.16 7.50 -21.80
C PHE A 109 3.53 6.83 -21.68
N THR A 110 4.44 7.19 -22.58
CA THR A 110 5.84 6.77 -22.54
C THR A 110 6.65 7.73 -21.69
N SER A 111 6.32 7.85 -20.40
CA SER A 111 7.21 8.60 -19.51
C SER A 111 8.44 7.75 -19.19
N LEU A 112 9.62 8.37 -19.18
CA LEU A 112 10.83 7.73 -18.66
C LEU A 112 10.76 7.47 -17.14
N LYS A 113 9.72 7.97 -16.47
CA LYS A 113 9.49 7.82 -15.04
C LYS A 113 8.64 6.57 -14.79
N LEU A 114 9.27 5.40 -14.83
CA LEU A 114 8.58 4.11 -14.76
C LEU A 114 7.68 3.95 -13.52
N LEU A 115 8.03 4.53 -12.38
CA LEU A 115 7.17 4.48 -11.19
C LEU A 115 5.86 5.26 -11.35
N GLU A 116 5.82 6.29 -12.20
CA GLU A 116 4.58 7.01 -12.46
C GLU A 116 3.57 6.18 -13.26
N LEU A 117 4.02 5.09 -13.91
CA LEU A 117 3.15 4.12 -14.59
C LEU A 117 2.48 3.11 -13.64
N PHE A 118 2.93 3.06 -12.39
CA PHE A 118 2.35 2.20 -11.36
C PHE A 118 0.90 2.60 -11.10
N GLU A 119 0.67 3.89 -10.84
CA GLU A 119 -0.66 4.51 -10.70
C GLU A 119 -0.76 5.73 -11.64
N PRO A 120 -1.13 5.53 -12.92
CA PRO A 120 -1.19 6.64 -13.89
C PRO A 120 -2.30 7.63 -13.53
N LEU A 121 -3.43 7.13 -13.03
CA LEU A 121 -4.50 7.91 -12.41
C LEU A 121 -4.42 7.69 -10.91
N GLY A 122 -4.04 8.72 -10.16
CA GLY A 122 -3.86 8.64 -8.72
C GLY A 122 -3.99 10.01 -8.05
N PRO A 123 -3.77 10.09 -6.74
CA PRO A 123 -3.81 11.35 -6.00
C PRO A 123 -2.84 12.38 -6.59
N ARG A 124 -3.26 13.64 -6.53
CA ARG A 124 -2.48 14.78 -6.99
C ARG A 124 -2.21 15.71 -5.83
N VAL A 125 -0.99 16.20 -5.70
CA VAL A 125 -0.72 17.34 -4.80
C VAL A 125 -1.38 18.58 -5.41
N ASP A 126 -2.53 18.95 -4.86
CA ASP A 126 -3.38 20.04 -5.35
C ASP A 126 -3.34 21.29 -4.46
N GLY A 127 -2.77 21.18 -3.26
CA GLY A 127 -2.71 22.26 -2.28
C GLY A 127 -4.00 22.46 -1.49
N ASP A 128 -4.99 21.58 -1.63
CA ASP A 128 -6.29 21.69 -0.95
C ASP A 128 -6.74 20.37 -0.31
N GLU A 129 -6.90 19.30 -1.09
CA GLU A 129 -7.20 17.96 -0.56
C GLU A 129 -5.91 17.27 -0.13
N VAL A 130 -4.86 17.40 -0.96
CA VAL A 130 -3.54 16.87 -0.72
C VAL A 130 -2.53 18.00 -0.82
N HIS A 131 -1.98 18.39 0.33
CA HIS A 131 -1.15 19.59 0.44
C HIS A 131 0.31 19.34 0.06
N MET A 132 0.81 18.11 0.23
CA MET A 132 2.19 17.73 -0.05
C MET A 132 2.31 16.21 -0.24
N GLU A 133 3.48 15.76 -0.66
CA GLU A 133 3.78 14.33 -0.79
C GLU A 133 3.70 13.63 0.57
N PRO A 134 3.19 12.38 0.64
CA PRO A 134 3.06 11.67 1.90
C PRO A 134 4.39 11.48 2.62
N ILE A 135 5.46 11.23 1.87
CA ILE A 135 6.77 11.00 2.47
C ILE A 135 7.33 12.25 3.15
N ASP A 136 7.12 13.42 2.54
CA ASP A 136 7.51 14.70 3.12
C ASP A 136 6.64 15.03 4.33
N ALA A 137 5.33 14.77 4.25
CA ALA A 137 4.42 14.97 5.37
C ALA A 137 4.81 14.10 6.58
N LEU A 138 5.19 12.84 6.34
CA LEU A 138 5.71 11.95 7.39
C LEU A 138 7.02 12.48 7.97
N HIS A 139 7.98 12.85 7.12
CA HIS A 139 9.28 13.38 7.53
C HIS A 139 9.16 14.62 8.43
N GLU A 140 8.22 15.51 8.10
CA GLU A 140 7.97 16.75 8.83
C GLU A 140 7.00 16.58 10.01
N GLY A 141 6.44 15.39 10.24
CA GLY A 141 5.45 15.15 11.29
C GLY A 141 4.09 15.82 11.03
N LYS A 142 3.76 16.14 9.78
CA LYS A 142 2.52 16.80 9.35
C LYS A 142 1.40 15.79 9.12
N PHE A 143 1.01 15.13 10.20
CA PHE A 143 -0.10 14.19 10.23
C PHE A 143 -0.81 14.24 11.58
N ARG A 144 -1.99 13.62 11.67
CA ARG A 144 -2.74 13.55 12.93
C ARG A 144 -2.10 12.62 13.95
N ASP A 145 -2.03 13.09 15.20
CA ASP A 145 -1.65 12.31 16.38
C ASP A 145 -2.81 11.38 16.79
N ILE A 146 -2.85 10.18 16.18
CA ILE A 146 -3.86 9.13 16.43
C ILE A 146 -3.21 7.75 16.47
N PRO A 147 -3.82 6.72 17.08
CA PRO A 147 -3.30 5.36 17.03
C PRO A 147 -3.26 4.80 15.59
N ILE A 148 -2.18 4.09 15.24
CA ILE A 148 -1.95 3.57 13.88
C ILE A 148 -1.48 2.11 13.92
N MET A 149 -2.08 1.27 13.08
CA MET A 149 -1.50 0.00 12.63
C MET A 149 -1.04 0.14 11.17
N LEU A 150 0.13 -0.41 10.84
CA LEU A 150 0.64 -0.42 9.47
C LEU A 150 1.34 -1.74 9.20
N GLY A 151 1.12 -2.34 8.04
CA GLY A 151 1.92 -3.50 7.63
C GLY A 151 1.95 -3.71 6.14
N THR A 152 2.72 -4.71 5.74
CA THR A 152 2.94 -5.13 4.36
C THR A 152 2.92 -6.65 4.27
N VAL A 153 2.82 -7.18 3.04
CA VAL A 153 3.09 -8.60 2.75
C VAL A 153 4.55 -8.79 2.30
N THR A 154 5.05 -10.02 2.26
CA THR A 154 6.47 -10.28 1.96
C THR A 154 6.84 -10.24 0.47
N GLU A 155 5.87 -10.37 -0.45
CA GLU A 155 6.09 -10.34 -1.91
C GLU A 155 5.18 -9.34 -2.64
N GLU A 156 5.01 -8.14 -2.07
CA GLU A 156 4.15 -7.05 -2.58
C GLU A 156 4.26 -6.81 -4.09
N ALA A 157 5.48 -6.66 -4.60
CA ALA A 157 5.68 -6.26 -5.99
C ALA A 157 5.43 -7.38 -7.02
N ARG A 158 5.17 -8.61 -6.57
CA ARG A 158 5.12 -9.79 -7.43
C ARG A 158 4.05 -9.68 -8.51
N ILE A 159 2.83 -9.33 -8.13
CA ILE A 159 1.73 -9.15 -9.08
C ILE A 159 2.10 -8.14 -10.17
N TYR A 160 2.66 -7.00 -9.78
CA TYR A 160 2.97 -5.90 -10.70
C TYR A 160 4.13 -6.22 -11.65
N VAL A 161 5.18 -6.88 -11.17
CA VAL A 161 6.32 -7.26 -12.02
C VAL A 161 5.89 -8.33 -13.03
N PHE A 162 5.10 -9.32 -12.62
CA PHE A 162 4.66 -10.39 -13.52
C PHE A 162 3.55 -9.95 -14.48
N GLU A 163 2.74 -8.94 -14.12
CA GLU A 163 1.81 -8.28 -15.04
C GLU A 163 2.56 -7.43 -16.08
N ALA A 164 3.53 -6.62 -15.65
CA ALA A 164 4.32 -5.78 -16.54
C ALA A 164 5.21 -6.59 -17.50
N TRP A 165 5.74 -7.73 -17.03
CA TRP A 165 6.62 -8.61 -17.81
C TRP A 165 6.15 -10.07 -17.75
N THR A 166 5.26 -10.42 -18.69
CA THR A 166 4.72 -11.78 -18.83
C THR A 166 5.74 -12.82 -19.29
N LYS A 167 6.88 -12.36 -19.85
CA LYS A 167 8.01 -13.21 -20.28
C LYS A 167 9.20 -12.99 -19.35
N SER A 168 10.15 -13.94 -19.39
CA SER A 168 11.38 -13.84 -18.61
C SER A 168 12.15 -12.55 -18.94
N VAL A 169 12.73 -11.95 -17.90
CA VAL A 169 13.51 -10.72 -18.01
C VAL A 169 14.97 -11.04 -17.74
N LYS A 170 15.84 -10.96 -18.74
CA LYS A 170 17.28 -11.20 -18.54
C LYS A 170 17.91 -10.11 -17.66
N SER A 171 19.03 -10.42 -17.00
CA SER A 171 19.80 -9.45 -16.21
C SER A 171 20.08 -8.12 -16.91
N SER A 172 20.41 -8.14 -18.20
CA SER A 172 20.67 -6.92 -18.98
C SER A 172 19.44 -6.02 -19.11
N THR A 173 18.26 -6.64 -19.26
CA THR A 173 16.99 -5.92 -19.35
C THR A 173 16.56 -5.41 -17.98
N ALA A 174 16.70 -6.22 -16.93
CA ALA A 174 16.45 -5.78 -15.56
C ALA A 174 17.36 -4.60 -15.16
N ALA A 175 18.64 -4.64 -15.53
CA ALA A 175 19.58 -3.54 -15.36
C ALA A 175 19.11 -2.26 -16.08
N ALA A 176 18.62 -2.36 -17.32
CA ALA A 176 18.09 -1.21 -18.05
C ALA A 176 16.80 -0.65 -17.41
N ILE A 177 15.92 -1.53 -16.91
CA ILE A 177 14.72 -1.13 -16.15
C ILE A 177 15.13 -0.35 -14.91
N LEU A 178 16.05 -0.87 -14.09
CA LEU A 178 16.52 -0.18 -12.89
C LEU A 178 17.20 1.16 -13.19
N LEU A 179 17.97 1.26 -14.27
CA LEU A 179 18.60 2.52 -14.67
C LEU A 179 17.55 3.55 -15.07
N ALA A 180 16.49 3.13 -15.76
CA ALA A 180 15.38 4.03 -16.12
C ALA A 180 14.54 4.42 -14.90
N THR A 181 14.32 3.51 -13.97
CA THR A 181 13.52 3.76 -12.76
C THR A 181 14.26 4.61 -11.72
N TYR A 182 15.56 4.37 -11.53
CA TYR A 182 16.37 4.96 -10.45
C TYR A 182 17.71 5.51 -10.97
N PRO A 183 17.71 6.44 -11.94
CA PRO A 183 18.94 6.86 -12.62
C PRO A 183 20.01 7.41 -11.67
N ALA A 184 19.61 8.12 -10.62
CA ALA A 184 20.52 8.72 -9.64
C ALA A 184 21.20 7.69 -8.71
N HIS A 185 20.53 6.56 -8.44
CA HIS A 185 20.95 5.56 -7.46
C HIS A 185 21.28 4.19 -8.06
N TYR A 186 21.22 4.07 -9.39
CA TYR A 186 21.35 2.82 -10.13
C TYR A 186 22.55 1.97 -9.67
N LEU A 187 23.76 2.55 -9.63
CA LEU A 187 24.97 1.82 -9.24
C LEU A 187 24.90 1.27 -7.81
N GLN A 188 24.28 2.02 -6.89
CA GLN A 188 24.12 1.61 -5.50
C GLN A 188 23.10 0.47 -5.38
N ILE A 189 22.05 0.50 -6.21
CA ILE A 189 20.99 -0.52 -6.22
C ILE A 189 21.51 -1.83 -6.80
N ILE A 190 22.21 -1.82 -7.93
CA ILE A 190 22.74 -3.07 -8.52
C ILE A 190 23.84 -3.72 -7.67
N ASP A 191 24.57 -2.93 -6.87
CA ASP A 191 25.52 -3.44 -5.88
C ASP A 191 24.79 -4.10 -4.70
N LYS A 192 23.70 -3.47 -4.23
CA LYS A 192 22.87 -3.99 -3.14
C LYS A 192 22.05 -5.23 -3.53
N TYR A 193 21.60 -5.29 -4.78
CA TYR A 193 20.76 -6.34 -5.34
C TYR A 193 21.44 -6.96 -6.59
N PRO A 194 22.48 -7.80 -6.39
CA PRO A 194 23.24 -8.36 -7.50
C PRO A 194 22.41 -9.37 -8.30
N MET A 195 22.25 -9.10 -9.59
CA MET A 195 21.44 -9.90 -10.53
C MET A 195 22.27 -10.54 -11.66
N VAL A 196 23.43 -11.11 -11.34
CA VAL A 196 24.43 -11.55 -12.32
C VAL A 196 23.98 -12.80 -13.11
N ASN A 197 24.08 -12.75 -14.46
CA ASN A 197 23.90 -13.87 -15.39
C ASN A 197 22.57 -14.65 -15.26
N LYS A 198 21.49 -13.98 -14.85
CA LYS A 198 20.16 -14.58 -14.77
C LYS A 198 19.45 -14.59 -16.13
N THR A 199 18.86 -15.74 -16.43
CA THR A 199 17.96 -15.91 -17.57
C THR A 199 16.56 -15.34 -17.31
N ASP A 200 16.17 -15.25 -16.03
CA ASP A 200 15.00 -14.54 -15.54
C ASP A 200 15.32 -13.84 -14.21
N ALA A 201 15.20 -12.52 -14.19
CA ALA A 201 15.49 -11.63 -13.07
C ALA A 201 14.21 -10.96 -12.54
N ARG A 202 13.03 -11.48 -12.91
CA ARG A 202 11.75 -10.96 -12.39
C ARG A 202 11.67 -11.03 -10.87
N ASP A 203 12.08 -12.12 -10.25
CA ASP A 203 12.07 -12.23 -8.78
C ASP A 203 13.02 -11.21 -8.10
N ASP A 204 14.12 -10.83 -8.74
CA ASP A 204 14.99 -9.75 -8.24
C ASP A 204 14.30 -8.39 -8.33
N LEU A 205 13.60 -8.13 -9.44
CA LEU A 205 12.77 -6.93 -9.59
C LEU A 205 11.61 -6.91 -8.59
N VAL A 206 11.02 -8.07 -8.28
CA VAL A 206 10.02 -8.22 -7.22
C VAL A 206 10.63 -7.80 -5.89
N GLN A 207 11.79 -8.31 -5.53
CA GLN A 207 12.39 -7.97 -4.24
C GLN A 207 12.72 -6.47 -4.12
N ILE A 208 13.26 -5.87 -5.19
CA ILE A 208 13.56 -4.44 -5.24
C ILE A 208 12.28 -3.60 -5.16
N GLY A 209 11.24 -3.98 -5.92
CA GLY A 209 9.95 -3.30 -5.91
C GLY A 209 9.26 -3.40 -4.54
N THR A 210 9.25 -4.58 -3.93
CA THR A 210 8.68 -4.81 -2.60
C THR A 210 9.38 -3.94 -1.57
N ASP A 211 10.71 -3.90 -1.60
CA ASP A 211 11.49 -3.09 -0.65
C ASP A 211 11.25 -1.60 -0.85
N PHE A 212 11.40 -1.10 -2.07
CA PHE A 212 11.31 0.33 -2.35
C PHE A 212 9.89 0.86 -2.18
N ILE A 213 8.90 0.21 -2.81
CA ILE A 213 7.52 0.70 -2.91
C ILE A 213 6.78 0.52 -1.58
N PHE A 214 6.99 -0.61 -0.90
CA PHE A 214 6.15 -1.05 0.21
C PHE A 214 6.93 -1.22 1.52
N THR A 215 7.75 -2.26 1.66
CA THR A 215 8.25 -2.70 2.98
C THR A 215 9.16 -1.67 3.65
N CYS A 216 10.11 -1.09 2.92
CA CYS A 216 11.04 -0.13 3.51
C CYS A 216 10.42 1.27 3.62
N SER A 217 9.59 1.68 2.67
CA SER A 217 8.82 2.93 2.77
C SER A 217 7.80 2.87 3.93
N ALA A 218 7.19 1.71 4.19
CA ALA A 218 6.37 1.41 5.36
C ALA A 218 7.15 1.51 6.66
N ARG A 219 8.39 1.00 6.69
CA ARG A 219 9.29 1.14 7.83
C ARG A 219 9.64 2.61 8.10
N TYR A 220 9.99 3.35 7.04
CA TYR A 220 10.25 4.78 7.10
C TYR A 220 9.05 5.55 7.65
N ALA A 221 7.85 5.22 7.19
CA ALA A 221 6.61 5.81 7.70
C ALA A 221 6.40 5.48 9.18
N MET A 222 6.62 4.23 9.60
CA MET A 222 6.50 3.81 10.99
C MET A 222 7.51 4.47 11.92
N ASP A 223 8.75 4.65 11.48
CA ASP A 223 9.78 5.38 12.24
C ASP A 223 9.39 6.84 12.45
N ASN A 224 8.81 7.49 11.44
CA ASN A 224 8.32 8.88 11.54
C ASN A 224 7.03 8.99 12.35
N PHE A 225 6.09 8.05 12.19
CA PHE A 225 4.92 7.96 13.06
C PHE A 225 5.37 7.81 14.51
N ALA A 226 6.19 6.83 14.86
CA ALA A 226 6.63 6.62 16.22
C ALA A 226 7.48 7.77 16.79
N LYS A 227 8.11 8.60 15.93
CA LYS A 227 8.87 9.78 16.34
C LYS A 227 7.98 10.96 16.73
N PHE A 228 6.92 11.25 15.96
CA PHE A 228 6.09 12.45 16.17
C PHE A 228 4.72 12.16 16.81
N ASN A 229 4.22 10.94 16.68
CA ASN A 229 2.94 10.48 17.20
C ASN A 229 3.08 10.09 18.69
N LYS A 230 2.24 10.65 19.55
CA LYS A 230 2.21 10.31 20.98
C LYS A 230 1.37 9.06 21.23
N ASN A 231 0.45 8.76 20.31
CA ASN A 231 -0.40 7.58 20.39
C ASN A 231 0.33 6.28 19.99
N PRO A 232 -0.21 5.11 20.38
CA PRO A 232 0.36 3.82 20.04
C PRO A 232 0.43 3.56 18.53
N THR A 233 1.55 3.02 18.10
CA THR A 233 1.80 2.60 16.71
C THR A 233 2.25 1.16 16.68
N PHE A 234 1.73 0.35 15.76
CA PHE A 234 2.01 -1.07 15.66
C PHE A 234 2.34 -1.46 14.21
N ARG A 235 3.40 -2.26 14.02
CA ARG A 235 3.82 -2.74 12.70
C ARG A 235 3.64 -4.24 12.58
N TYR A 236 3.15 -4.71 11.42
CA TYR A 236 3.18 -6.11 11.04
C TYR A 236 3.85 -6.36 9.69
N GLU A 237 4.18 -7.62 9.46
CA GLU A 237 4.50 -8.22 8.17
C GLU A 237 3.68 -9.50 8.03
N PHE A 238 3.08 -9.73 6.87
CA PHE A 238 2.30 -10.93 6.58
C PHE A 238 3.06 -11.82 5.58
N ASP A 239 3.20 -13.09 5.92
CA ASP A 239 4.03 -14.06 5.19
C ASP A 239 3.37 -15.44 5.15
N HIS A 240 2.25 -15.52 4.45
CA HIS A 240 1.57 -16.80 4.25
C HIS A 240 0.89 -16.84 2.88
N ALA A 241 1.34 -17.75 2.02
CA ALA A 241 0.71 -17.99 0.73
C ALA A 241 -0.52 -18.90 0.90
N PHE A 242 -1.54 -18.72 0.06
CA PHE A 242 -2.72 -19.57 0.07
C PHE A 242 -2.36 -21.05 -0.05
N SER A 243 -2.95 -21.89 0.80
CA SER A 243 -2.76 -23.35 0.72
C SER A 243 -3.51 -24.00 -0.47
N PHE A 244 -4.39 -23.24 -1.12
CA PHE A 244 -5.29 -23.69 -2.18
C PHE A 244 -4.94 -23.03 -3.51
N ASN A 245 -5.28 -23.73 -4.60
CA ASN A 245 -5.08 -23.22 -5.96
C ASN A 245 -6.26 -22.37 -6.40
N GLY A 246 -6.03 -21.50 -7.40
CA GLY A 246 -7.07 -20.70 -8.02
C GLY A 246 -7.52 -19.50 -7.18
N GLY A 247 -6.87 -19.21 -6.05
CA GLY A 247 -7.08 -17.99 -5.27
C GLY A 247 -6.69 -16.71 -6.03
N TRP A 248 -5.88 -16.85 -7.08
CA TRP A 248 -5.45 -15.78 -7.98
C TRP A 248 -6.09 -15.89 -9.37
N GLU A 249 -7.19 -16.62 -9.50
CA GLU A 249 -7.86 -16.92 -10.77
C GLU A 249 -6.87 -17.44 -11.84
N ASN A 250 -6.68 -16.70 -12.93
CA ASN A 250 -5.76 -17.03 -14.02
C ASN A 250 -4.33 -16.51 -13.80
N PHE A 251 -4.08 -15.78 -12.72
CA PHE A 251 -2.78 -15.18 -12.42
C PHE A 251 -1.91 -16.12 -11.57
N THR A 252 -1.38 -17.17 -12.21
CA THR A 252 -0.63 -18.24 -11.54
C THR A 252 0.74 -17.80 -11.01
N ALA A 253 1.22 -16.61 -11.36
CA ALA A 253 2.49 -16.10 -10.81
C ALA A 253 2.45 -15.94 -9.29
N CYS A 254 1.25 -15.79 -8.70
CA CYS A 254 1.07 -15.68 -7.26
C CYS A 254 0.76 -17.02 -6.55
N ASP A 255 0.67 -18.13 -7.29
CA ASP A 255 0.47 -19.44 -6.68
C ASP A 255 1.68 -19.78 -5.79
N HIS A 256 1.39 -20.12 -4.52
CA HIS A 256 2.42 -20.37 -3.49
C HIS A 256 3.32 -19.17 -3.14
N HIS A 257 2.90 -17.95 -3.48
CA HIS A 257 3.60 -16.70 -3.15
C HIS A 257 2.73 -15.76 -2.33
N VAL A 258 3.36 -14.85 -1.59
CA VAL A 258 2.67 -13.89 -0.69
C VAL A 258 2.46 -12.55 -1.39
N CYS A 259 1.65 -12.58 -2.45
CA CYS A 259 1.39 -11.41 -3.27
C CYS A 259 0.56 -10.34 -2.55
N HIS A 260 0.65 -9.11 -3.06
CA HIS A 260 -0.12 -7.95 -2.61
C HIS A 260 -1.62 -8.25 -2.42
N GLY A 261 -2.14 -7.99 -1.21
CA GLY A 261 -3.54 -8.21 -0.85
C GLY A 261 -3.88 -9.64 -0.39
N SER A 262 -2.90 -10.54 -0.33
CA SER A 262 -3.10 -11.92 0.13
C SER A 262 -3.60 -12.02 1.58
N GLU A 263 -3.33 -11.04 2.42
CA GLU A 263 -3.74 -11.00 3.81
C GLU A 263 -5.26 -10.79 3.98
N LEU A 264 -5.93 -10.20 2.98
CA LEU A 264 -7.33 -9.76 3.07
C LEU A 264 -8.30 -10.92 3.32
N ILE A 265 -8.04 -12.09 2.73
CA ILE A 265 -8.90 -13.27 2.92
C ILE A 265 -8.91 -13.73 4.39
N TYR A 266 -7.81 -13.47 5.11
CA TYR A 266 -7.64 -13.81 6.52
C TYR A 266 -8.21 -12.71 7.43
N VAL A 267 -8.00 -11.43 7.09
CA VAL A 267 -8.56 -10.27 7.83
C VAL A 267 -10.10 -10.29 7.79
N PHE A 268 -10.70 -10.57 6.64
CA PHE A 268 -12.15 -10.57 6.45
C PHE A 268 -12.80 -11.94 6.63
N HIS A 269 -12.02 -13.00 6.75
CA HIS A 269 -12.50 -14.38 6.86
C HIS A 269 -13.43 -14.77 5.70
N THR A 270 -13.00 -14.48 4.47
CA THR A 270 -13.83 -14.56 3.25
C THR A 270 -13.53 -15.74 2.34
N ALA A 271 -12.66 -16.68 2.76
CA ALA A 271 -12.23 -17.80 1.92
C ALA A 271 -13.41 -18.65 1.40
N ARG A 272 -14.38 -18.93 2.26
CA ARG A 272 -15.55 -19.77 1.90
C ARG A 272 -16.46 -19.09 0.88
N GLN A 273 -16.55 -17.76 0.91
CA GLN A 273 -17.33 -16.97 -0.04
C GLN A 273 -16.72 -17.03 -1.45
N GLY A 274 -15.41 -17.22 -1.55
CA GLY A 274 -14.69 -17.53 -2.78
C GLY A 274 -14.71 -19.02 -3.17
N GLY A 275 -15.33 -19.89 -2.37
CA GLY A 275 -15.34 -21.34 -2.63
C GLY A 275 -14.08 -22.07 -2.17
N TYR A 276 -13.24 -21.45 -1.34
CA TYR A 276 -11.99 -22.03 -0.84
C TYR A 276 -12.14 -22.55 0.60
N ILE A 277 -11.32 -23.55 0.94
CA ILE A 277 -11.29 -24.16 2.26
C ILE A 277 -9.92 -23.88 2.87
N LEU A 278 -9.90 -23.18 3.99
CA LEU A 278 -8.69 -22.94 4.78
C LEU A 278 -8.29 -24.22 5.54
N THR A 279 -6.98 -24.44 5.67
CA THR A 279 -6.41 -25.41 6.60
C THR A 279 -6.67 -25.01 8.05
N SER A 280 -6.43 -25.92 9.01
CA SER A 280 -6.58 -25.60 10.44
C SER A 280 -5.67 -24.46 10.89
N ASP A 281 -4.46 -24.39 10.33
CA ASP A 281 -3.47 -23.38 10.70
C ASP A 281 -3.84 -22.01 10.09
N GLU A 282 -4.41 -22.01 8.89
CA GLU A 282 -4.97 -20.81 8.26
C GLU A 282 -6.23 -20.28 8.95
N GLU A 283 -7.11 -21.17 9.42
CA GLU A 283 -8.25 -20.81 10.27
C GLU A 283 -7.76 -20.16 11.57
N ALA A 284 -6.70 -20.70 12.19
CA ALA A 284 -6.07 -20.11 13.37
C ALA A 284 -5.44 -18.74 13.07
N LEU A 285 -4.75 -18.60 11.93
CA LEU A 285 -4.18 -17.34 11.45
C LEU A 285 -5.25 -16.28 11.22
N SER A 286 -6.32 -16.61 10.48
CA SER A 286 -7.45 -15.70 10.22
C SER A 286 -8.11 -15.25 11.54
N LYS A 287 -8.37 -16.18 12.45
CA LYS A 287 -8.92 -15.86 13.77
C LYS A 287 -8.01 -14.92 14.56
N SER A 288 -6.70 -15.18 14.55
CA SER A 288 -5.71 -14.33 15.21
C SER A 288 -5.72 -12.89 14.67
N MET A 289 -5.68 -12.73 13.34
CA MET A 289 -5.73 -11.42 12.69
C MET A 289 -7.02 -10.67 13.01
N ILE A 290 -8.18 -11.33 12.95
CA ILE A 290 -9.47 -10.72 13.32
C ILE A 290 -9.45 -10.22 14.77
N ILE A 291 -8.85 -10.98 15.70
CA ILE A 291 -8.73 -10.56 17.10
C ILE A 291 -7.91 -9.26 17.19
N TYR A 292 -6.73 -9.20 16.58
CA TYR A 292 -5.89 -7.99 16.66
C TYR A 292 -6.54 -6.77 16.00
N TRP A 293 -7.13 -6.93 14.81
CA TRP A 293 -7.80 -5.84 14.10
C TRP A 293 -9.01 -5.32 14.88
N SER A 294 -9.87 -6.21 15.37
CA SER A 294 -11.06 -5.83 16.14
C SER A 294 -10.71 -5.22 17.50
N ASN A 295 -9.70 -5.74 18.19
CA ASN A 295 -9.19 -5.17 19.43
C ASN A 295 -8.67 -3.75 19.22
N PHE A 296 -7.81 -3.53 18.22
CA PHE A 296 -7.32 -2.19 17.90
C PHE A 296 -8.48 -1.26 17.51
N ALA A 297 -9.39 -1.74 16.67
CA ALA A 297 -10.57 -0.98 16.26
C ALA A 297 -11.50 -0.63 17.42
N ALA A 298 -11.50 -1.41 18.51
CA ALA A 298 -12.26 -1.11 19.72
C ALA A 298 -11.49 -0.19 20.69
N THR A 299 -10.21 -0.48 20.96
CA THR A 299 -9.48 0.05 22.13
C THR A 299 -8.23 0.88 21.81
N SER A 300 -7.81 0.93 20.54
CA SER A 300 -6.52 1.50 20.09
C SER A 300 -5.28 0.65 20.42
N ASP A 301 -5.46 -0.55 20.96
CA ASP A 301 -4.38 -1.47 21.34
C ASP A 301 -4.77 -2.88 20.87
N PRO A 302 -4.04 -3.49 19.92
CA PRO A 302 -4.39 -4.81 19.38
C PRO A 302 -4.34 -5.91 20.46
N ASN A 303 -3.68 -5.65 21.60
CA ASN A 303 -3.59 -6.57 22.73
C ASN A 303 -4.76 -6.48 23.71
N LYS A 304 -5.65 -5.49 23.56
CA LYS A 304 -6.74 -5.22 24.50
C LYS A 304 -8.08 -5.25 23.79
N GLY A 305 -8.98 -6.10 24.26
CA GLY A 305 -10.35 -6.14 23.81
C GLY A 305 -11.06 -7.40 24.28
N LEU A 306 -12.06 -7.83 23.52
CA LEU A 306 -12.93 -8.94 23.89
C LEU A 306 -12.18 -10.29 23.94
N HIS A 307 -11.20 -10.43 23.06
CA HIS A 307 -10.40 -11.64 22.93
C HIS A 307 -8.91 -11.32 23.06
N THR A 308 -8.14 -12.23 23.63
CA THR A 308 -6.69 -12.08 23.76
C THR A 308 -6.01 -12.73 22.56
N GLY A 309 -5.12 -11.98 21.90
CA GLY A 309 -4.23 -12.52 20.88
C GLY A 309 -3.26 -13.54 21.46
N GLU A 310 -2.74 -14.44 20.63
CA GLU A 310 -1.83 -15.49 21.02
C GLU A 310 -0.42 -15.00 21.41
N LYS A 311 -0.04 -13.80 20.99
CA LYS A 311 1.21 -13.13 21.39
C LYS A 311 0.94 -11.67 21.74
N ILE A 312 1.83 -11.09 22.55
CA ILE A 312 1.81 -9.66 22.77
C ILE A 312 2.42 -8.98 21.55
N TRP A 313 1.61 -8.21 20.82
CA TRP A 313 2.06 -7.34 19.75
C TRP A 313 2.78 -6.12 20.35
N PRO A 314 4.11 -6.02 20.19
CA PRO A 314 4.86 -4.92 20.77
C PRO A 314 4.51 -3.60 20.08
N ARG A 315 4.36 -2.54 20.88
CA ARG A 315 4.31 -1.17 20.36
C ARG A 315 5.63 -0.87 19.64
N TYR A 316 5.52 -0.23 18.49
CA TYR A 316 6.65 0.26 17.72
C TYR A 316 7.18 1.57 18.31
N TYR A 317 8.49 1.67 18.50
CA TYR A 317 9.17 2.85 19.04
C TYR A 317 10.31 3.26 18.12
N SER A 318 10.42 4.55 17.83
CA SER A 318 11.55 5.11 17.10
C SER A 318 12.84 4.96 17.92
N GLY A 319 13.94 4.58 17.27
CA GLY A 319 15.26 4.43 17.91
C GLY A 319 15.46 3.17 18.76
N GLN A 320 14.51 2.25 18.79
CA GLN A 320 14.66 0.91 19.38
C GLN A 320 14.76 -0.17 18.29
N PRO A 321 15.22 -1.40 18.61
CA PRO A 321 15.09 -2.52 17.68
C PRO A 321 13.65 -2.65 17.18
N GLN A 322 13.50 -2.70 15.87
CA GLN A 322 12.19 -2.64 15.21
C GLN A 322 11.49 -3.98 15.39
N LYS A 323 10.61 -4.08 16.38
CA LYS A 323 9.79 -5.27 16.63
C LYS A 323 8.52 -5.23 15.79
N VAL A 324 8.29 -6.27 15.01
CA VAL A 324 7.10 -6.42 14.16
C VAL A 324 6.35 -7.70 14.51
N MET A 325 5.02 -7.65 14.46
CA MET A 325 4.21 -8.87 14.43
C MET A 325 4.37 -9.51 13.06
N TYR A 326 4.74 -10.78 13.01
CA TYR A 326 4.93 -11.53 11.78
C TYR A 326 3.82 -12.58 11.69
N PHE A 327 2.86 -12.34 10.81
CA PHE A 327 1.71 -13.20 10.59
C PHE A 327 2.06 -14.32 9.62
N MET A 328 2.06 -15.56 10.11
CA MET A 328 2.40 -16.74 9.32
C MET A 328 1.76 -18.00 9.91
N THR A 329 1.73 -19.09 9.14
CA THR A 329 1.42 -20.43 9.67
C THR A 329 2.70 -21.20 10.03
N PRO A 330 2.66 -22.15 10.98
CA PRO A 330 1.53 -22.51 11.84
C PRO A 330 1.32 -21.55 13.03
N GLU A 331 2.28 -20.67 13.32
CA GLU A 331 2.19 -19.68 14.40
C GLU A 331 2.79 -18.34 14.01
N ASN A 332 2.16 -17.26 14.50
CA ASN A 332 2.71 -15.91 14.40
C ASN A 332 4.06 -15.80 15.13
N LYS A 333 4.86 -14.79 14.82
CA LYS A 333 6.16 -14.54 15.48
C LYS A 333 6.35 -13.05 15.77
N ILE A 334 7.23 -12.74 16.70
CA ILE A 334 7.78 -11.39 16.83
C ILE A 334 9.16 -11.40 16.18
N VAL A 335 9.31 -10.62 15.11
CA VAL A 335 10.59 -10.48 14.39
C VAL A 335 11.20 -9.13 14.73
N GLU A 336 12.49 -9.13 15.02
CA GLU A 336 13.26 -7.91 15.19
C GLU A 336 13.98 -7.55 13.90
N ASN A 337 13.99 -6.26 13.56
CA ASN A 337 14.82 -5.71 12.49
C ASN A 337 14.55 -6.37 11.12
N PHE A 338 13.28 -6.63 10.81
CA PHE A 338 12.86 -7.19 9.53
C PHE A 338 13.43 -6.37 8.36
N ARG A 339 14.19 -7.05 7.49
CA ARG A 339 14.90 -6.48 6.33
C ARG A 339 15.77 -5.25 6.62
N LYS A 340 16.26 -5.09 7.86
CA LYS A 340 17.00 -3.90 8.31
C LYS A 340 18.11 -3.46 7.36
N THR A 341 18.94 -4.37 6.88
CA THR A 341 20.08 -4.01 6.02
C THR A 341 19.66 -3.47 4.64
N TYR A 342 18.49 -3.83 4.14
CA TYR A 342 17.93 -3.32 2.89
C TYR A 342 17.20 -2.01 3.12
N CYS A 343 16.40 -1.92 4.19
CA CYS A 343 15.70 -0.68 4.48
C CYS A 343 16.63 0.44 4.98
N ASP A 344 17.72 0.11 5.69
CA ASP A 344 18.76 1.10 6.02
C ASP A 344 19.46 1.63 4.76
N PHE A 345 19.56 0.80 3.72
CA PHE A 345 20.09 1.23 2.42
C PHE A 345 19.14 2.23 1.75
N TRP A 346 17.84 1.90 1.65
CA TRP A 346 16.82 2.77 1.05
C TRP A 346 16.64 4.07 1.81
N ASP A 347 16.56 4.02 3.15
CA ASP A 347 16.42 5.22 3.97
C ASP A 347 17.62 6.16 3.83
N ARG A 348 18.82 5.63 3.56
CA ARG A 348 20.03 6.44 3.35
C ARG A 348 20.05 7.12 1.99
N ILE A 349 19.65 6.41 0.93
CA ILE A 349 19.66 6.99 -0.43
C ILE A 349 18.41 7.83 -0.71
N GLY A 350 17.36 7.65 0.10
CA GLY A 350 16.08 8.33 -0.04
C GLY A 350 15.11 7.56 -0.93
N TYR A 351 13.86 8.03 -0.94
CA TYR A 351 12.77 7.47 -1.75
C TYR A 351 12.34 8.43 -2.87
N SER A 352 13.12 9.47 -3.14
CA SER A 352 13.02 10.21 -4.40
C SER A 352 13.64 9.36 -5.50
N ALA A 353 12.80 8.79 -6.37
CA ALA A 353 13.25 7.94 -7.48
C ALA A 353 14.00 8.71 -8.57
#